data_AF-A0A8C5I2D2-F1
#
_entry.id   AF-A0A8C5I2D2-F1
#
_cell.length_a   1.000
_cell.length_b   1.000
_cell.length_c   1.000
_cell.angle_alpha   90.00
_cell.angle_beta   90.00
_cell.angle_gamma   90.00
#
_symmetry.space_group_name_H-M   'P 1'
#
loop_
_entity.id
_entity.type
_entity.pdbx_description
1 polymer ?
#
loop_
_entity_poly.entity_id
_entity_poly.type
_entity_poly.pdbx_seq_one_letter_code
_entity_poly.pdbx_strand_id
1 'polypeptide(L)'
;MSCFWPGRENHLGQPLCTLSIRSGMTCSSDWLKYNSRRYLQCHQTGTQLCTRFCGWCHEDHDHFLFIVSLYTHDIPNHRELCMDMLLRLFPEKNRQELNEHNRIWDSQRFTQAQLRAVTQQCQRDQEELWVKALVTIQEAKHAHQQKLEVYRDRQHQQDICLKLREKLQQWRAQQEEVAKLEAAIAAREHQQKEARLKRGQEKEAAFRSQQTKEVRMFHLKEQKRREELQQRDELRLAKLRSLMEEQARRDKQRVQFRADMLEQRRMQRDAQEAERQREEKAREERLEALRNKVAVVAEADPERLMAETKAWRNQLSAKETELPRPLYNINTYTDTQIVSDPRMRVEQALREAGVQHSQYAREVLSIVKPVKPPRRDTKSLLQF
;
A
#
# COMPACT_ATOMS: atom_id res chain seq x y z
N MET A 1 -38.58 -21.21 -6.19
CA MET A 1 -38.04 -20.70 -7.48
C MET A 1 -36.91 -21.62 -7.93
N SER A 2 -36.75 -21.76 -9.25
CA SER A 2 -35.80 -22.59 -10.01
C SER A 2 -35.98 -24.11 -9.95
N CYS A 3 -36.69 -24.58 -10.98
CA CYS A 3 -36.80 -25.96 -11.45
C CYS A 3 -35.47 -26.45 -12.04
N PHE A 4 -35.11 -27.71 -11.83
CA PHE A 4 -34.13 -28.42 -12.65
C PHE A 4 -34.65 -29.84 -12.92
N TRP A 5 -34.95 -30.11 -14.20
CA TRP A 5 -35.35 -31.40 -14.74
C TRP A 5 -34.15 -32.35 -14.83
N PRO A 6 -34.32 -33.68 -14.63
CA PRO A 6 -33.46 -34.68 -15.23
C PRO A 6 -34.08 -35.23 -16.52
N GLY A 7 -33.20 -35.38 -17.52
CA GLY A 7 -33.50 -35.70 -18.90
C GLY A 7 -34.10 -37.09 -19.13
N ARG A 8 -35.00 -37.13 -20.11
CA ARG A 8 -35.45 -38.34 -20.81
C ARG A 8 -34.28 -38.99 -21.53
N GLU A 9 -34.00 -40.25 -21.20
CA GLU A 9 -33.24 -41.15 -22.05
C GLU A 9 -34.15 -41.63 -23.19
N ASN A 10 -33.74 -41.33 -24.43
CA ASN A 10 -34.32 -41.88 -25.65
C ASN A 10 -33.18 -42.53 -26.45
N HIS A 11 -33.55 -43.56 -27.21
CA HIS A 11 -32.76 -44.27 -28.23
C HIS A 11 -32.01 -45.53 -27.79
N LEU A 12 -32.77 -46.56 -27.41
CA LEU A 12 -32.45 -47.93 -27.83
C LEU A 12 -33.30 -48.25 -29.06
N GLY A 13 -32.69 -48.08 -30.23
CA GLY A 13 -33.22 -48.55 -31.50
C GLY A 13 -33.21 -50.08 -31.52
N GLN A 14 -34.38 -50.67 -31.31
CA GLN A 14 -34.64 -52.05 -31.68
C GLN A 14 -34.88 -52.09 -33.20
N PRO A 15 -34.21 -52.98 -33.96
CA PRO A 15 -34.52 -53.16 -35.36
C PRO A 15 -35.87 -53.88 -35.48
N LEU A 16 -36.89 -53.14 -35.89
CA LEU A 16 -38.10 -53.71 -36.50
C LEU A 16 -37.66 -54.39 -37.80
N CYS A 17 -37.34 -55.69 -37.74
CA CYS A 17 -37.33 -56.56 -38.91
C CYS A 17 -38.77 -56.83 -39.34
N THR A 18 -39.43 -55.83 -39.92
CA THR A 18 -40.64 -56.04 -40.73
C THR A 18 -40.20 -56.41 -42.14
N LEU A 19 -39.80 -57.67 -42.31
CA LEU A 19 -39.80 -58.33 -43.61
C LEU A 19 -41.27 -58.51 -44.02
N SER A 20 -41.84 -57.45 -44.60
CA SER A 20 -43.07 -57.53 -45.37
C SER A 20 -42.78 -58.34 -46.62
N ILE A 21 -42.87 -59.66 -46.49
CA ILE A 21 -42.98 -60.56 -47.64
C ILE A 21 -44.32 -60.25 -48.27
N ARG A 22 -44.30 -59.41 -49.29
CA ARG A 22 -45.45 -59.08 -50.13
C ARG A 22 -45.86 -60.40 -50.82
N SER A 23 -46.86 -61.05 -50.26
CA SER A 23 -47.54 -62.23 -50.78
C SER A 23 -48.29 -61.88 -52.06
N GLY A 24 -47.53 -61.82 -53.17
CA GLY A 24 -48.04 -61.67 -54.53
C GLY A 24 -47.96 -62.98 -55.30
N MET A 25 -48.56 -64.06 -54.80
CA MET A 25 -48.63 -65.34 -55.53
C MET A 25 -49.92 -66.08 -55.23
N THR A 26 -51.03 -65.68 -55.86
CA THR A 26 -52.27 -66.48 -55.89
C THR A 26 -52.77 -66.78 -57.29
N CYS A 27 -52.06 -66.38 -58.35
CA CYS A 27 -52.39 -66.79 -59.73
C CYS A 27 -51.41 -67.85 -60.29
N SER A 28 -50.27 -68.09 -59.62
CA SER A 28 -49.26 -69.06 -60.06
C SER A 28 -49.53 -70.49 -59.58
N SER A 29 -50.22 -70.66 -58.44
CA SER A 29 -50.45 -71.99 -57.85
C SER A 29 -51.43 -72.83 -58.68
N ASP A 30 -52.45 -72.21 -59.29
CA ASP A 30 -53.43 -72.93 -60.10
C ASP A 30 -52.87 -73.26 -61.50
N TRP A 31 -52.02 -72.40 -62.06
CA TRP A 31 -51.28 -72.69 -63.28
C TRP A 31 -50.22 -73.78 -63.06
N LEU A 32 -49.48 -73.73 -61.95
CA LEU A 32 -48.50 -74.77 -61.57
C LEU A 32 -49.17 -76.11 -61.23
N LYS A 33 -50.37 -76.12 -60.61
CA LYS A 33 -51.15 -77.34 -60.36
C LYS A 33 -51.74 -77.93 -61.65
N TYR A 34 -52.18 -77.08 -62.58
CA TYR A 34 -52.67 -77.52 -63.89
C TYR A 34 -51.55 -78.11 -64.75
N ASN A 35 -50.37 -77.46 -64.77
CA ASN A 35 -49.21 -77.97 -65.48
C ASN A 35 -48.57 -79.20 -64.80
N SER A 36 -48.56 -79.29 -63.46
CA SER A 36 -48.02 -80.47 -62.77
C SER A 36 -48.89 -81.70 -62.97
N ARG A 37 -50.23 -81.56 -63.03
CA ARG A 37 -51.14 -82.67 -63.40
C ARG A 37 -50.90 -83.13 -64.85
N ARG A 38 -50.70 -82.21 -65.79
CA ARG A 38 -50.42 -82.56 -67.20
C ARG A 38 -49.02 -83.17 -67.38
N TYR A 39 -48.03 -82.72 -66.61
CA TYR A 39 -46.68 -83.32 -66.55
C TYR A 39 -46.69 -84.72 -65.95
N LEU A 40 -47.42 -84.94 -64.84
CA LEU A 40 -47.57 -86.25 -64.21
C LEU A 40 -48.30 -87.24 -65.12
N GLN A 41 -49.28 -86.76 -65.90
CA GLN A 41 -50.02 -87.59 -66.86
C GLN A 41 -49.17 -87.96 -68.09
N CYS A 42 -48.28 -87.07 -68.56
CA CYS A 42 -47.30 -87.40 -69.61
C CYS A 42 -46.18 -88.34 -69.14
N HIS A 43 -45.85 -88.33 -67.85
CA HIS A 43 -44.83 -89.20 -67.26
C HIS A 43 -45.34 -90.64 -67.05
N GLN A 44 -46.65 -90.85 -66.95
CA GLN A 44 -47.28 -92.17 -66.86
C GLN A 44 -47.44 -92.88 -68.22
N THR A 45 -47.40 -92.14 -69.34
CA THR A 45 -47.59 -92.68 -70.71
C THR A 45 -46.29 -92.91 -71.49
N GLY A 46 -45.11 -92.84 -70.85
CA GLY A 46 -43.83 -93.14 -71.51
C GLY A 46 -43.39 -92.13 -72.58
N THR A 47 -44.00 -90.95 -72.66
CA THR A 47 -43.70 -89.89 -73.63
C THR A 47 -42.82 -88.80 -73.02
N GLN A 48 -41.57 -89.14 -72.68
CA GLN A 48 -40.59 -88.16 -72.17
C GLN A 48 -39.99 -87.23 -73.25
N LEU A 49 -40.16 -87.56 -74.55
CA LEU A 49 -39.68 -86.74 -75.67
C LEU A 49 -40.66 -85.64 -76.11
N CYS A 50 -41.95 -85.78 -75.79
CA CYS A 50 -43.00 -84.86 -76.27
C CYS A 50 -43.10 -83.53 -75.50
N THR A 51 -42.48 -83.39 -74.32
CA THR A 51 -42.56 -82.13 -73.54
C THR A 51 -41.65 -81.03 -74.09
N ARG A 52 -40.61 -81.38 -74.86
CA ARG A 52 -39.69 -80.39 -75.47
C ARG A 52 -40.26 -79.73 -76.73
N PHE A 53 -41.08 -80.46 -77.49
CA PHE A 53 -41.65 -80.05 -78.77
C PHE A 53 -43.19 -79.92 -78.73
N CYS A 54 -43.75 -79.59 -77.55
CA CYS A 54 -45.19 -79.37 -77.37
C CYS A 54 -46.11 -80.52 -77.84
N GLY A 55 -45.66 -81.77 -77.74
CA GLY A 55 -46.40 -82.97 -78.15
C GLY A 55 -46.20 -83.41 -79.60
N TRP A 56 -45.37 -82.68 -80.36
CA TRP A 56 -45.09 -82.97 -81.77
C TRP A 56 -43.80 -83.76 -81.94
N CYS A 57 -43.64 -84.41 -83.11
CA CYS A 57 -42.35 -85.00 -83.44
C CYS A 57 -41.31 -83.90 -83.74
N HIS A 58 -40.04 -84.21 -83.56
CA HIS A 58 -38.96 -83.22 -83.71
C HIS A 58 -38.93 -82.61 -85.12
N GLU A 59 -39.09 -83.46 -86.15
CA GLU A 59 -39.09 -83.05 -87.55
C GLU A 59 -40.28 -82.13 -87.86
N ASP A 60 -41.51 -82.52 -87.49
CA ASP A 60 -42.71 -81.70 -87.73
C ASP A 60 -42.64 -80.36 -86.98
N HIS A 61 -42.12 -80.37 -85.75
CA HIS A 61 -41.95 -79.14 -84.98
C HIS A 61 -40.90 -78.21 -85.61
N ASP A 62 -39.78 -78.74 -86.10
CA ASP A 62 -38.75 -77.94 -86.76
C ASP A 62 -39.25 -77.35 -88.09
N HIS A 63 -39.99 -78.14 -88.87
CA HIS A 63 -40.65 -77.64 -90.08
C HIS A 63 -41.69 -76.55 -89.73
N PHE A 64 -42.49 -76.75 -88.69
CA PHE A 64 -43.44 -75.76 -88.19
C PHE A 64 -42.73 -74.45 -87.78
N LEU A 65 -41.66 -74.54 -86.97
CA LEU A 65 -40.89 -73.39 -86.52
C LEU A 65 -40.20 -72.67 -87.68
N PHE A 66 -39.66 -73.42 -88.65
CA PHE A 66 -39.05 -72.86 -89.85
C PHE A 66 -40.07 -72.05 -90.64
N ILE A 67 -41.26 -72.59 -90.88
CA ILE A 67 -42.34 -71.87 -91.59
C ILE A 67 -42.76 -70.63 -90.81
N VAL A 68 -43.00 -70.75 -89.49
CA VAL A 68 -43.35 -69.59 -88.65
C VAL A 68 -42.27 -68.52 -88.66
N SER A 69 -40.99 -68.90 -88.74
CA SER A 69 -39.87 -67.97 -88.80
C SER A 69 -39.74 -67.22 -90.14
N LEU A 70 -40.21 -67.81 -91.24
CA LEU A 70 -40.20 -67.18 -92.57
C LEU A 70 -41.25 -66.08 -92.73
N TYR A 71 -42.36 -66.18 -91.98
CA TYR A 71 -43.45 -65.22 -92.02
C TYR A 71 -43.39 -64.24 -90.84
N THR A 72 -42.45 -63.29 -90.90
CA THR A 72 -42.29 -62.24 -89.89
C THR A 72 -43.41 -61.19 -89.96
N HIS A 73 -43.50 -60.34 -88.93
CA HIS A 73 -44.50 -59.26 -88.85
C HIS A 73 -44.38 -58.19 -89.95
N ASP A 74 -43.32 -58.23 -90.76
CA ASP A 74 -43.06 -57.28 -91.85
C ASP A 74 -43.94 -57.54 -93.09
N ILE A 75 -44.58 -58.72 -93.16
CA ILE A 75 -45.47 -59.11 -94.27
C ILE A 75 -46.94 -58.82 -93.90
N PRO A 76 -47.70 -58.08 -94.73
CA PRO A 76 -49.13 -57.89 -94.49
C PRO A 76 -49.86 -59.23 -94.56
N ASN A 77 -50.79 -59.48 -93.63
CA ASN A 77 -51.48 -60.76 -93.45
C ASN A 77 -50.55 -61.97 -93.18
N HIS A 78 -49.34 -61.75 -92.62
CA HIS A 78 -48.39 -62.83 -92.28
C HIS A 78 -49.01 -64.02 -91.54
N ARG A 79 -49.95 -63.77 -90.61
CA ARG A 79 -50.63 -64.85 -89.87
C ARG A 79 -51.46 -65.75 -90.77
N GLU A 80 -52.25 -65.16 -91.67
CA GLU A 80 -53.09 -65.94 -92.58
C GLU A 80 -52.24 -66.66 -93.63
N LEU A 81 -51.22 -66.00 -94.18
CA LEU A 81 -50.28 -66.63 -95.13
C LEU A 81 -49.47 -67.76 -94.51
N CYS A 82 -49.02 -67.58 -93.25
CA CYS A 82 -48.33 -68.61 -92.49
C CYS A 82 -49.26 -69.81 -92.23
N MET A 83 -50.49 -69.56 -91.78
CA MET A 83 -51.47 -70.64 -91.55
C MET A 83 -51.84 -71.37 -92.85
N ASP A 84 -51.99 -70.67 -93.97
CA ASP A 84 -52.24 -71.28 -95.28
C ASP A 84 -51.07 -72.15 -95.75
N MET A 85 -49.82 -71.74 -95.49
CA MET A 85 -48.63 -72.53 -95.80
C MET A 85 -48.51 -73.76 -94.90
N LEU A 86 -48.76 -73.59 -93.59
CA LEU A 86 -48.76 -74.67 -92.61
C LEU A 86 -49.80 -75.74 -92.95
N LEU A 87 -51.01 -75.35 -93.36
CA LEU A 87 -52.06 -76.30 -93.77
C LEU A 87 -51.71 -77.09 -95.04
N ARG A 88 -50.88 -76.53 -95.94
CA ARG A 88 -50.40 -77.25 -97.13
C ARG A 88 -49.30 -78.26 -96.82
N LEU A 89 -48.43 -77.92 -95.86
CA LEU A 89 -47.28 -78.74 -95.50
C LEU A 89 -47.63 -79.82 -94.45
N PHE A 90 -48.72 -79.63 -93.70
CA PHE A 90 -49.26 -80.61 -92.75
C PHE A 90 -50.69 -81.04 -93.13
N PRO A 91 -50.86 -81.87 -94.18
CA PRO A 91 -52.19 -82.29 -94.65
C PRO A 91 -52.97 -83.12 -93.60
N GLU A 92 -52.27 -83.73 -92.65
CA GLU A 92 -52.83 -84.56 -91.56
C GLU A 92 -53.29 -83.74 -90.34
N LYS A 93 -53.15 -82.40 -90.35
CA LYS A 93 -53.40 -81.54 -89.17
C LYS A 93 -54.44 -80.46 -89.44
N ASN A 94 -55.25 -80.18 -88.41
CA ASN A 94 -56.30 -79.17 -88.50
C ASN A 94 -55.79 -77.76 -88.12
N ARG A 95 -56.42 -76.70 -88.65
CA ARG A 95 -56.10 -75.29 -88.31
C ARG A 95 -56.14 -75.01 -86.80
N GLN A 96 -57.05 -75.68 -86.07
CA GLN A 96 -57.14 -75.55 -84.62
C GLN A 96 -55.94 -76.18 -83.90
N GLU A 97 -55.44 -77.32 -84.39
CA GLU A 97 -54.28 -78.01 -83.81
C GLU A 97 -52.99 -77.21 -84.02
N LEU A 98 -52.83 -76.58 -85.20
CA LEU A 98 -51.70 -75.68 -85.49
C LEU A 98 -51.71 -74.43 -84.59
N ASN A 99 -52.87 -73.81 -84.40
CA ASN A 99 -53.02 -72.65 -83.52
C ASN A 99 -52.77 -73.02 -82.04
N GLU A 100 -53.24 -74.17 -81.60
CA GLU A 100 -53.01 -74.67 -80.25
C GLU A 100 -51.52 -74.98 -80.03
N HIS A 101 -50.85 -75.59 -81.02
CA HIS A 101 -49.42 -75.79 -80.98
C HIS A 101 -48.65 -74.47 -80.87
N ASN A 102 -49.01 -73.44 -81.65
CA ASN A 102 -48.39 -72.12 -81.55
C ASN A 102 -48.59 -71.47 -80.18
N ARG A 103 -49.79 -71.56 -79.61
CA ARG A 103 -50.09 -71.04 -78.26
C ARG A 103 -49.29 -71.74 -77.18
N ILE A 104 -49.19 -73.07 -77.24
CA ILE A 104 -48.39 -73.86 -76.30
C ILE A 104 -46.92 -73.50 -76.43
N TRP A 105 -46.40 -73.36 -77.65
CA TRP A 105 -45.03 -72.95 -77.92
C TRP A 105 -44.72 -71.54 -77.40
N ASP A 106 -45.58 -70.55 -77.67
CA ASP A 106 -45.42 -69.17 -77.17
C ASP A 106 -45.46 -69.13 -75.63
N SER A 107 -46.37 -69.89 -75.02
CA SER A 107 -46.44 -70.04 -73.56
C SER A 107 -45.18 -70.69 -72.99
N GLN A 108 -44.66 -71.73 -73.64
CA GLN A 108 -43.43 -72.41 -73.25
C GLN A 108 -42.21 -71.49 -73.39
N ARG A 109 -42.11 -70.71 -74.47
CA ARG A 109 -41.04 -69.72 -74.67
C ARG A 109 -41.10 -68.60 -73.63
N PHE A 110 -42.29 -68.06 -73.37
CA PHE A 110 -42.48 -67.03 -72.34
C PHE A 110 -42.10 -67.54 -70.95
N THR A 111 -42.56 -68.73 -70.58
CA THR A 111 -42.25 -69.33 -69.28
C THR A 111 -40.77 -69.65 -69.15
N GLN A 112 -40.11 -70.15 -70.19
CA GLN A 112 -38.65 -70.31 -70.21
C GLN A 112 -37.90 -68.99 -70.06
N ALA A 113 -38.35 -67.92 -70.72
CA ALA A 113 -37.75 -66.59 -70.57
C ALA A 113 -37.91 -66.04 -69.15
N GLN A 114 -39.10 -66.20 -68.54
CA GLN A 114 -39.36 -65.82 -67.16
C GLN A 114 -38.51 -66.64 -66.17
N LEU A 115 -38.39 -67.94 -66.37
CA LEU A 115 -37.54 -68.80 -65.54
C LEU A 115 -36.08 -68.33 -65.62
N ARG A 116 -35.55 -68.06 -66.81
CA ARG A 116 -34.19 -67.52 -66.98
C ARG A 116 -34.01 -66.18 -66.27
N ALA A 117 -34.97 -65.26 -66.41
CA ALA A 117 -34.91 -63.95 -65.75
C ALA A 117 -34.92 -64.07 -64.21
N VAL A 118 -35.77 -64.94 -63.65
CA VAL A 118 -35.84 -65.19 -62.21
C VAL A 118 -34.56 -65.86 -61.70
N THR A 119 -34.01 -66.84 -62.44
CA THR A 119 -32.74 -67.48 -62.07
C THR A 119 -31.59 -66.47 -62.09
N GLN A 120 -31.49 -65.62 -63.11
CA GLN A 120 -30.47 -64.57 -63.19
C GLN A 120 -30.65 -63.51 -62.10
N GLN A 121 -31.89 -63.14 -61.76
CA GLN A 121 -32.17 -62.23 -60.65
C GLN A 121 -31.74 -62.85 -59.33
N CYS A 122 -32.11 -64.10 -59.08
CA CYS A 122 -31.75 -64.81 -57.85
C CYS A 122 -30.23 -64.95 -57.70
N GLN A 123 -29.50 -65.23 -58.78
CA GLN A 123 -28.04 -65.26 -58.77
C GLN A 123 -27.44 -63.89 -58.39
N ARG A 124 -27.92 -62.81 -59.02
CA ARG A 124 -27.48 -61.44 -58.69
C ARG A 124 -27.79 -61.05 -57.24
N ASP A 125 -28.99 -61.35 -56.76
CA ASP A 125 -29.39 -61.05 -55.38
C ASP A 125 -28.55 -61.85 -54.37
N GLN A 126 -28.20 -63.10 -54.70
CA GLN A 126 -27.30 -63.91 -53.87
C GLN A 126 -25.90 -63.30 -53.82
N GLU A 127 -25.32 -62.94 -54.97
CA GLU A 127 -24.01 -62.29 -55.04
C GLU A 127 -23.99 -60.96 -54.27
N GLU A 128 -25.03 -60.13 -54.43
CA GLU A 128 -25.16 -58.87 -53.71
C GLU A 128 -25.27 -59.10 -52.20
N LEU A 129 -26.05 -60.08 -51.77
CA LEU A 129 -26.18 -60.45 -50.36
C LEU A 129 -24.83 -60.92 -49.78
N TRP A 130 -24.09 -61.74 -50.54
CA TRP A 130 -22.75 -62.19 -50.14
C TRP A 130 -21.78 -61.03 -49.96
N VAL A 131 -21.75 -60.09 -50.91
CA VAL A 131 -20.90 -58.89 -50.83
C VAL A 131 -21.29 -58.04 -49.62
N LYS A 132 -22.59 -57.79 -49.40
CA LYS A 132 -23.09 -57.04 -48.23
C LYS A 132 -22.73 -57.74 -46.91
N ALA A 133 -22.90 -59.05 -46.83
CA ALA A 133 -22.54 -59.83 -45.65
C ALA A 133 -21.03 -59.75 -45.38
N LEU A 134 -20.20 -59.84 -46.41
CA LEU A 134 -18.76 -59.70 -46.27
C LEU A 134 -18.36 -58.31 -45.75
N VAL A 135 -18.90 -57.25 -46.34
CA VAL A 135 -18.61 -55.86 -45.94
C VAL A 135 -19.02 -55.61 -44.49
N THR A 136 -20.24 -56.01 -44.12
CA THR A 136 -20.73 -55.83 -42.74
C THR A 136 -19.89 -56.57 -41.71
N ILE A 137 -19.41 -57.78 -42.02
CA ILE A 137 -18.50 -58.52 -41.15
C ILE A 137 -17.13 -57.82 -41.04
N GLN A 138 -16.60 -57.31 -42.16
CA GLN A 138 -15.34 -56.57 -42.16
C GLN A 138 -15.44 -55.27 -41.36
N GLU A 139 -16.51 -54.50 -41.54
CA GLU A 139 -16.79 -53.29 -40.76
C GLU A 139 -16.92 -53.61 -39.26
N ALA A 140 -17.64 -54.68 -38.90
CA ALA A 140 -17.76 -55.11 -37.51
C ALA A 140 -16.39 -55.51 -36.91
N LYS A 141 -15.54 -56.20 -37.68
CA LYS A 141 -14.18 -56.56 -37.27
C LYS A 141 -13.32 -55.30 -37.05
N HIS A 142 -13.36 -54.35 -37.97
CA HIS A 142 -12.62 -53.09 -37.83
C HIS A 142 -13.10 -52.28 -36.63
N ALA A 143 -14.42 -52.15 -36.44
CA ALA A 143 -15.00 -51.48 -35.28
C ALA A 143 -14.61 -52.17 -33.96
N HIS A 144 -14.54 -53.50 -33.94
CA HIS A 144 -14.06 -54.24 -32.76
C HIS A 144 -12.58 -53.98 -32.47
N GLN A 145 -11.73 -53.97 -33.50
CA GLN A 145 -10.30 -53.66 -33.36
C GLN A 145 -10.07 -52.26 -32.80
N GLN A 146 -10.77 -51.24 -33.33
CA GLN A 146 -10.69 -49.87 -32.81
C GLN A 146 -11.11 -49.78 -31.34
N LYS A 147 -12.17 -50.50 -30.94
CA LYS A 147 -12.59 -50.56 -29.53
C LYS A 147 -11.53 -51.19 -28.63
N LEU A 148 -10.83 -52.22 -29.10
CA LEU A 148 -9.73 -52.84 -28.36
C LEU A 148 -8.53 -51.88 -28.20
N GLU A 149 -8.21 -51.12 -29.24
CA GLU A 149 -7.15 -50.10 -29.16
C GLU A 149 -7.48 -49.02 -28.12
N VAL A 150 -8.69 -48.46 -28.17
CA VAL A 150 -9.16 -47.47 -27.17
C VAL A 150 -9.14 -48.05 -25.75
N TYR A 151 -9.51 -49.33 -25.59
CA TYR A 151 -9.44 -50.00 -24.30
C TYR A 151 -7.99 -50.12 -23.79
N ARG A 152 -7.06 -50.53 -24.66
CA ARG A 152 -5.63 -50.63 -24.31
C ARG A 152 -5.05 -49.26 -23.95
N ASP A 153 -5.38 -48.22 -24.72
CA ASP A 153 -4.93 -46.86 -24.44
C ASP A 153 -5.45 -46.37 -23.08
N ARG A 154 -6.71 -46.65 -22.75
CA ARG A 154 -7.30 -46.33 -21.46
C ARG A 154 -6.60 -47.06 -20.32
N GLN A 155 -6.29 -48.36 -20.48
CA GLN A 155 -5.52 -49.11 -19.49
C GLN A 155 -4.12 -48.52 -19.30
N HIS A 156 -3.43 -48.21 -20.39
CA HIS A 156 -2.10 -47.61 -20.35
C HIS A 156 -2.11 -46.25 -19.63
N GLN A 157 -3.09 -45.41 -19.92
CA GLN A 157 -3.28 -44.13 -19.22
C GLN A 157 -3.54 -44.33 -17.72
N GLN A 158 -4.34 -45.33 -17.34
CA GLN A 158 -4.57 -45.67 -15.94
C GLN A 158 -3.27 -46.06 -15.24
N ASP A 159 -2.43 -46.90 -15.87
CA ASP A 159 -1.14 -47.30 -15.32
C ASP A 159 -0.18 -46.12 -15.14
N ILE A 160 -0.15 -45.20 -16.12
CA ILE A 160 0.63 -43.96 -16.01
C ILE A 160 0.13 -43.12 -14.83
N CYS A 161 -1.18 -42.92 -14.71
CA CYS A 161 -1.78 -42.15 -13.61
C CYS A 161 -1.47 -42.77 -12.24
N LEU A 162 -1.50 -44.09 -12.12
CA LEU A 162 -1.13 -44.80 -10.88
C LEU A 162 0.34 -44.54 -10.53
N LYS A 163 1.27 -44.73 -11.49
CA LYS A 163 2.70 -44.46 -11.28
C LYS A 163 2.97 -43.01 -10.90
N LEU A 164 2.28 -42.06 -11.53
CA LEU A 164 2.41 -40.63 -11.20
C LEU A 164 1.86 -40.33 -9.80
N ARG A 165 0.76 -40.95 -9.41
CA ARG A 165 0.19 -40.79 -8.06
C ARG A 165 1.15 -41.29 -6.99
N GLU A 166 1.77 -42.45 -7.20
CA GLU A 166 2.79 -42.99 -6.29
C GLU A 166 3.98 -42.04 -6.15
N LYS A 167 4.50 -41.54 -7.28
CA LYS A 167 5.58 -40.53 -7.27
C LYS A 167 5.19 -39.25 -6.54
N LEU A 168 3.97 -38.76 -6.74
CA LEU A 168 3.46 -37.58 -6.03
C LEU A 168 3.32 -37.82 -4.53
N GLN A 169 2.89 -39.01 -4.12
CA GLN A 169 2.83 -39.38 -2.71
C GLN A 169 4.23 -39.42 -2.08
N GLN A 170 5.19 -40.04 -2.75
CA GLN A 170 6.59 -40.07 -2.31
C GLN A 170 7.17 -38.65 -2.19
N TRP A 171 6.94 -37.81 -3.19
CA TRP A 171 7.39 -36.42 -3.17
C TRP A 171 6.78 -35.62 -2.01
N ARG A 172 5.47 -35.77 -1.76
CA ARG A 172 4.80 -35.10 -0.64
C ARG A 172 5.38 -35.54 0.71
N ALA A 173 5.58 -36.84 0.90
CA ALA A 173 6.21 -37.35 2.12
C ALA A 173 7.63 -36.78 2.30
N GLN A 174 8.43 -36.71 1.24
CA GLN A 174 9.75 -36.09 1.29
C GLN A 174 9.68 -34.60 1.66
N GLN A 175 8.75 -33.84 1.07
CA GLN A 175 8.56 -32.43 1.38
C GLN A 175 8.11 -32.20 2.82
N GLU A 176 7.22 -33.05 3.35
CA GLU A 176 6.81 -33.00 4.75
C GLU A 176 7.97 -33.26 5.70
N GLU A 177 8.83 -34.25 5.40
CA GLU A 177 10.03 -34.52 6.20
C GLU A 177 11.03 -33.35 6.14
N VAL A 178 11.26 -32.76 4.96
CA VAL A 178 12.10 -31.56 4.81
C VAL A 178 11.55 -30.41 5.65
N ALA A 179 10.24 -30.13 5.56
CA ALA A 179 9.60 -29.06 6.33
C ALA A 179 9.71 -29.27 7.85
N LYS A 180 9.56 -30.51 8.33
CA LYS A 180 9.77 -30.85 9.75
C LYS A 180 11.20 -30.58 10.19
N LEU A 181 12.18 -30.96 9.37
CA LEU A 181 13.60 -30.73 9.67
C LEU A 181 13.94 -29.24 9.69
N GLU A 182 13.48 -28.48 8.70
CA GLU A 182 13.66 -27.02 8.64
C GLU A 182 13.03 -26.32 9.85
N ALA A 183 11.80 -26.70 10.22
CA ALA A 183 11.14 -26.17 11.41
C ALA A 183 11.92 -26.50 12.70
N ALA A 184 12.47 -27.72 12.81
CA ALA A 184 13.28 -28.11 13.95
C ALA A 184 14.62 -27.34 14.03
N ILE A 185 15.27 -27.08 12.89
CA ILE A 185 16.48 -26.26 12.81
C ILE A 185 16.15 -24.82 13.23
N ALA A 186 15.11 -24.22 12.65
CA ALA A 186 14.68 -22.87 12.97
C ALA A 186 14.32 -22.70 14.46
N ALA A 187 13.62 -23.68 15.05
CA ALA A 187 13.30 -23.69 16.48
C ALA A 187 14.55 -23.73 17.35
N ARG A 188 15.55 -24.56 17.00
CA ARG A 188 16.83 -24.63 17.72
C ARG A 188 17.59 -23.31 17.63
N GLU A 189 17.64 -22.70 16.45
CA GLU A 189 18.28 -21.39 16.27
C GLU A 189 17.59 -20.28 17.07
N HIS A 190 16.25 -20.26 17.07
CA HIS A 190 15.46 -19.31 17.84
C HIS A 190 15.76 -19.45 19.33
N GLN A 191 15.70 -20.67 19.87
CA GLN A 191 16.02 -20.95 21.27
C GLN A 191 17.45 -20.53 21.62
N GLN A 192 18.43 -20.76 20.74
CA GLN A 192 19.80 -20.30 20.95
C GLN A 192 19.91 -18.78 20.98
N LYS A 193 19.22 -18.08 20.06
CA LYS A 193 19.18 -16.60 20.04
C LYS A 193 18.54 -16.04 21.30
N GLU A 194 17.41 -16.60 21.73
CA GLU A 194 16.75 -16.21 22.97
C GLU A 194 17.61 -16.48 24.20
N ALA A 195 18.27 -17.63 24.28
CA ALA A 195 19.17 -17.96 25.38
C ALA A 195 20.37 -17.01 25.42
N ARG A 196 20.93 -16.64 24.27
CA ARG A 196 22.00 -15.62 24.17
C ARG A 196 21.50 -14.26 24.64
N LEU A 197 20.30 -13.86 24.23
CA LEU A 197 19.70 -12.59 24.64
C LEU A 197 19.47 -12.55 26.16
N LYS A 198 18.86 -13.61 26.73
CA LYS A 198 18.65 -13.73 28.19
C LYS A 198 19.96 -13.67 28.96
N ARG A 199 20.98 -14.42 28.54
CA ARG A 199 22.33 -14.34 29.15
C ARG A 199 22.94 -12.94 29.04
N GLY A 200 22.70 -12.24 27.92
CA GLY A 200 23.10 -10.85 27.75
C GLY A 200 22.41 -9.91 28.75
N GLN A 201 21.10 -10.01 28.87
CA GLN A 201 20.28 -9.24 29.82
C GLN A 201 20.68 -9.50 31.27
N GLU A 202 20.91 -10.77 31.64
CA GLU A 202 21.37 -11.15 32.99
C GLU A 202 22.73 -10.53 33.33
N LYS A 203 23.68 -10.57 32.40
CA LYS A 203 25.00 -9.93 32.58
C LYS A 203 24.88 -8.42 32.72
N GLU A 204 24.08 -7.77 31.88
CA GLU A 204 23.86 -6.33 31.95
C GLU A 204 23.15 -5.92 33.25
N ALA A 205 22.15 -6.68 33.68
CA ALA A 205 21.46 -6.45 34.95
C ALA A 205 22.40 -6.60 36.15
N ALA A 206 23.27 -7.63 36.14
CA ALA A 206 24.28 -7.82 37.17
C ALA A 206 25.28 -6.64 37.20
N PHE A 207 25.74 -6.18 36.04
CA PHE A 207 26.63 -5.03 35.93
C PHE A 207 25.97 -3.73 36.43
N ARG A 208 24.74 -3.44 35.99
CA ARG A 208 23.96 -2.28 36.45
C ARG A 208 23.72 -2.32 37.97
N SER A 209 23.48 -3.50 38.54
CA SER A 209 23.34 -3.67 39.99
C SER A 209 24.62 -3.33 40.74
N GLN A 210 25.78 -3.78 40.24
CA GLN A 210 27.09 -3.43 40.80
C GLN A 210 27.35 -1.92 40.75
N GLN A 211 27.17 -1.30 39.58
CA GLN A 211 27.32 0.17 39.43
C GLN A 211 26.38 0.94 40.36
N THR A 212 25.12 0.50 40.48
CA THR A 212 24.15 1.14 41.38
C THR A 212 24.61 1.08 42.84
N LYS A 213 25.20 -0.05 43.26
CA LYS A 213 25.77 -0.19 44.61
C LYS A 213 26.95 0.75 44.82
N GLU A 214 27.86 0.85 43.85
CA GLU A 214 29.01 1.77 43.91
C GLU A 214 28.57 3.24 44.02
N VAL A 215 27.64 3.66 43.17
CA VAL A 215 27.08 5.02 43.19
C VAL A 215 26.39 5.32 44.53
N ARG A 216 25.62 4.37 45.09
CA ARG A 216 25.02 4.51 46.43
C ARG A 216 26.09 4.70 47.51
N MET A 217 27.15 3.90 47.49
CA MET A 217 28.25 4.01 48.46
C MET A 217 28.98 5.35 48.34
N PHE A 218 29.17 5.86 47.12
CA PHE A 218 29.75 7.18 46.88
C PHE A 218 28.87 8.29 47.47
N HIS A 219 27.57 8.29 47.18
CA HIS A 219 26.65 9.29 47.73
C HIS A 219 26.57 9.25 49.26
N LEU A 220 26.56 8.06 49.86
CA LEU A 220 26.59 7.91 51.31
C LEU A 220 27.86 8.54 51.92
N LYS A 221 29.02 8.33 51.27
CA LYS A 221 30.29 8.92 51.71
C LYS A 221 30.28 10.44 51.58
N GLU A 222 29.76 10.97 50.48
CA GLU A 222 29.62 12.41 50.26
C GLU A 222 28.66 13.06 51.27
N GLN A 223 27.55 12.38 51.58
CA GLN A 223 26.62 12.83 52.61
C GLN A 223 27.29 12.93 53.97
N LYS A 224 28.02 11.88 54.41
CA LYS A 224 28.77 11.91 55.68
C LYS A 224 29.77 13.07 55.73
N ARG A 225 30.50 13.32 54.63
CA ARG A 225 31.43 14.46 54.55
C ARG A 225 30.74 15.80 54.71
N ARG A 226 29.55 15.96 54.12
CA ARG A 226 28.74 17.18 54.27
C ARG A 226 28.26 17.35 55.70
N GLU A 227 27.77 16.28 56.32
CA GLU A 227 27.33 16.29 57.72
C GLU A 227 28.49 16.63 58.67
N GLU A 228 29.67 16.05 58.48
CA GLU A 228 30.88 16.38 59.26
C GLU A 228 31.30 17.86 59.10
N LEU A 229 31.22 18.40 57.89
CA LEU A 229 31.53 19.81 57.63
C LEU A 229 30.48 20.72 58.30
N GLN A 230 29.20 20.40 58.16
CA GLN A 230 28.12 21.13 58.82
C GLN A 230 28.31 21.15 60.34
N GLN A 231 28.61 20.01 60.96
CA GLN A 231 28.89 19.94 62.39
C GLN A 231 30.08 20.83 62.79
N ARG A 232 31.16 20.86 62.00
CA ARG A 232 32.30 21.75 62.26
C ARG A 232 31.93 23.23 62.16
N ASP A 233 31.15 23.58 61.14
CA ASP A 233 30.70 24.95 60.91
C ASP A 233 29.72 25.40 62.01
N GLU A 234 28.81 24.53 62.44
CA GLU A 234 27.90 24.76 63.57
C GLU A 234 28.65 24.98 64.88
N LEU A 235 29.65 24.14 65.18
CA LEU A 235 30.50 24.31 66.36
C LEU A 235 31.28 25.64 66.31
N ARG A 236 31.81 26.01 65.13
CA ARG A 236 32.50 27.29 64.94
C ARG A 236 31.55 28.47 65.11
N LEU A 237 30.35 28.39 64.54
CA LEU A 237 29.32 29.41 64.65
C LEU A 237 28.87 29.59 66.11
N ALA A 238 28.68 28.50 66.85
CA ALA A 238 28.34 28.52 68.27
C ALA A 238 29.42 29.24 69.09
N LYS A 239 30.70 28.93 68.85
CA LYS A 239 31.83 29.62 69.49
C LYS A 239 31.89 31.11 69.16
N LEU A 240 31.62 31.48 67.90
CA LEU A 240 31.56 32.90 67.52
C LEU A 240 30.38 33.61 68.20
N ARG A 241 29.21 32.96 68.26
CA ARG A 241 28.02 33.49 68.95
C ARG A 241 28.30 33.72 70.44
N SER A 242 28.99 32.79 71.12
CA SER A 242 29.33 32.98 72.53
C SER A 242 30.28 34.17 72.74
N LEU A 243 31.29 34.34 71.89
CA LEU A 243 32.19 35.50 71.93
C LEU A 243 31.44 36.81 71.69
N MET A 244 30.53 36.84 70.70
CA MET A 244 29.69 38.00 70.42
C MET A 244 28.77 38.32 71.59
N GLU A 245 28.20 37.31 72.26
CA GLU A 245 27.36 37.50 73.43
C GLU A 245 28.15 38.08 74.61
N GLU A 246 29.35 37.57 74.86
CA GLU A 246 30.25 38.14 75.87
C GLU A 246 30.61 39.60 75.58
N GLN A 247 30.92 39.91 74.32
CA GLN A 247 31.22 41.28 73.91
C GLN A 247 29.99 42.18 74.03
N ALA A 248 28.80 41.69 73.67
CA ALA A 248 27.55 42.42 73.85
C ALA A 248 27.26 42.71 75.34
N ARG A 249 27.58 41.80 76.26
CA ARG A 249 27.46 42.05 77.71
C ARG A 249 28.38 43.19 78.17
N ARG A 250 29.65 43.17 77.75
CA ARG A 250 30.63 44.24 78.07
C ARG A 250 30.21 45.58 77.47
N ASP A 251 29.75 45.57 76.22
CA ASP A 251 29.30 46.77 75.52
C ASP A 251 28.03 47.36 76.15
N LYS A 252 27.09 46.50 76.60
CA LYS A 252 25.90 46.93 77.34
C LYS A 252 26.27 47.68 78.62
N GLN A 253 27.21 47.16 79.40
CA GLN A 253 27.71 47.83 80.61
C GLN A 253 28.37 49.18 80.28
N ARG A 254 29.20 49.24 79.24
CA ARG A 254 29.85 50.48 78.78
C ARG A 254 28.84 51.54 78.32
N VAL A 255 27.78 51.13 77.61
CA VAL A 255 26.73 52.04 77.14
C VAL A 255 25.90 52.56 78.30
N GLN A 256 25.50 51.68 79.24
CA GLN A 256 24.78 52.08 80.46
C GLN A 256 25.57 53.10 81.26
N PHE A 257 26.86 52.86 81.53
CA PHE A 257 27.73 53.82 82.23
C PHE A 257 27.81 55.18 81.53
N ARG A 258 27.90 55.21 80.19
CA ARG A 258 27.91 56.47 79.42
C ARG A 258 26.55 57.18 79.47
N ALA A 259 25.44 56.43 79.46
CA ALA A 259 24.10 56.98 79.58
C ALA A 259 23.91 57.65 80.95
N ASP A 260 24.28 56.96 82.03
CA ASP A 260 24.19 57.49 83.40
C ASP A 260 25.04 58.77 83.56
N MET A 261 26.26 58.80 83.01
CA MET A 261 27.11 59.99 83.01
C MET A 261 26.51 61.18 82.24
N LEU A 262 25.82 60.90 81.12
CA LEU A 262 25.14 61.94 80.35
C LEU A 262 23.92 62.48 81.09
N GLU A 263 23.18 61.61 81.77
CA GLU A 263 22.04 61.96 82.60
C GLU A 263 22.47 62.83 83.78
N GLN A 264 23.55 62.47 84.48
CA GLN A 264 24.13 63.31 85.53
C GLN A 264 24.53 64.70 85.03
N ARG A 265 25.16 64.80 83.85
CA ARG A 265 25.50 66.10 83.24
C ARG A 265 24.26 66.90 82.82
N ARG A 266 23.18 66.24 82.43
CA ARG A 266 21.90 66.90 82.14
C ARG A 266 21.31 67.47 83.42
N MET A 267 21.19 66.67 84.48
CA MET A 267 20.69 67.11 85.78
C MET A 267 21.51 68.28 86.36
N GLN A 268 22.84 68.26 86.20
CA GLN A 268 23.71 69.37 86.62
C GLN A 268 23.46 70.65 85.81
N ARG A 269 23.26 70.55 84.49
CA ARG A 269 22.93 71.71 83.64
C ARG A 269 21.56 72.27 83.96
N ASP A 270 20.56 71.42 84.12
CA ASP A 270 19.20 71.82 84.47
C ASP A 270 19.18 72.54 85.83
N ALA A 271 19.97 72.06 86.82
CA ALA A 271 20.14 72.72 88.10
C ALA A 271 20.81 74.10 87.99
N GLN A 272 21.88 74.22 87.18
CA GLN A 272 22.55 75.50 86.91
C GLN A 272 21.64 76.48 86.16
N GLU A 273 20.84 76.01 85.22
CA GLU A 273 19.84 76.84 84.53
C GLU A 273 18.74 77.32 85.49
N ALA A 274 18.27 76.45 86.38
CA ALA A 274 17.31 76.84 87.41
C ALA A 274 17.86 77.90 88.38
N GLU A 275 19.14 77.81 88.77
CA GLU A 275 19.80 78.87 89.55
C GLU A 275 19.90 80.19 88.78
N ARG A 276 20.36 80.16 87.53
CA ARG A 276 20.44 81.36 86.67
C ARG A 276 19.08 82.03 86.51
N GLN A 277 18.02 81.26 86.29
CA GLN A 277 16.66 81.81 86.21
C GLN A 277 16.20 82.46 87.52
N ARG A 278 16.62 81.94 88.69
CA ARG A 278 16.31 82.58 89.98
C ARG A 278 17.06 83.90 90.14
N GLU A 279 18.33 83.94 89.76
CA GLU A 279 19.14 85.16 89.78
C GLU A 279 18.62 86.22 88.81
N GLU A 280 18.22 85.81 87.59
CA GLU A 280 17.61 86.70 86.59
C GLU A 280 16.29 87.27 87.09
N LYS A 281 15.39 86.44 87.65
CA LYS A 281 14.14 86.93 88.26
C LYS A 281 14.40 87.94 89.37
N ALA A 282 15.33 87.64 90.28
CA ALA A 282 15.69 88.57 91.34
C ALA A 282 16.31 89.87 90.80
N ARG A 283 17.04 89.81 89.68
CA ARG A 283 17.60 90.98 88.98
C ARG A 283 16.50 91.79 88.29
N GLU A 284 15.55 91.14 87.62
CA GLU A 284 14.42 91.79 86.98
C GLU A 284 13.53 92.50 87.99
N GLU A 285 13.18 91.85 89.11
CA GLU A 285 12.44 92.47 90.21
C GLU A 285 13.17 93.72 90.74
N ARG A 286 14.51 93.66 90.83
CA ARG A 286 15.35 94.77 91.28
C ARG A 286 15.40 95.91 90.23
N LEU A 287 15.41 95.59 88.94
CA LEU A 287 15.36 96.57 87.84
C LEU A 287 13.96 97.18 87.68
N GLU A 288 12.91 96.42 87.88
CA GLU A 288 11.52 96.88 87.82
C GLU A 288 11.21 97.86 88.94
N ALA A 289 11.73 97.59 90.15
CA ALA A 289 11.71 98.56 91.25
C ALA A 289 12.46 99.87 90.94
N LEU A 290 13.50 99.83 90.10
CA LEU A 290 14.21 101.03 89.62
C LEU A 290 13.47 101.74 88.49
N ARG A 291 12.88 101.00 87.54
CA ARG A 291 12.09 101.55 86.43
C ARG A 291 10.88 102.32 86.93
N ASN A 292 10.20 101.82 87.97
CA ASN A 292 9.09 102.53 88.61
C ASN A 292 9.50 103.84 89.30
N LYS A 293 10.80 104.05 89.59
CA LYS A 293 11.32 105.28 90.22
C LYS A 293 11.81 106.33 89.23
N VAL A 294 12.09 105.97 87.97
CA VAL A 294 12.79 106.84 86.98
C VAL A 294 12.00 107.01 85.68
N ALA A 295 10.80 106.46 85.56
CA ALA A 295 10.00 106.58 84.33
C ALA A 295 9.60 108.04 84.04
N VAL A 296 10.31 108.67 83.09
CA VAL A 296 9.98 109.95 82.45
C VAL A 296 9.46 109.64 81.05
N VAL A 297 8.26 110.14 80.74
CA VAL A 297 7.56 109.92 79.47
C VAL A 297 7.94 111.01 78.47
N ALA A 298 8.43 110.64 77.28
CA ALA A 298 8.68 111.53 76.14
C ALA A 298 8.28 110.83 74.82
N GLU A 299 7.71 111.59 73.88
CA GLU A 299 7.13 111.09 72.61
C GLU A 299 8.16 110.94 71.47
N ALA A 300 7.90 110.04 70.51
CA ALA A 300 8.83 109.58 69.48
C ALA A 300 8.53 110.13 68.06
N ASP A 301 9.59 110.46 67.30
CA ASP A 301 9.53 111.04 65.93
C ASP A 301 9.94 110.00 64.84
N PRO A 302 9.03 109.62 63.92
CA PRO A 302 9.18 108.46 63.02
C PRO A 302 9.96 108.68 61.70
N GLU A 303 10.32 109.90 61.29
CA GLU A 303 10.89 110.13 59.94
C GLU A 303 12.35 109.69 59.79
N ARG A 304 13.11 109.64 60.89
CA ARG A 304 14.52 109.21 60.87
C ARG A 304 14.69 107.70 60.70
N LEU A 305 13.61 106.92 60.84
CA LEU A 305 13.68 105.46 60.87
C LEU A 305 13.66 104.80 59.47
N MET A 306 13.31 105.54 58.41
CA MET A 306 12.90 104.94 57.11
C MET A 306 13.78 105.29 55.89
N ALA A 307 14.99 105.83 56.02
CA ALA A 307 15.83 106.24 54.87
C ALA A 307 16.94 105.23 54.47
N GLU A 308 17.06 104.93 53.16
CA GLU A 308 18.04 104.00 52.58
C GLU A 308 19.43 104.63 52.29
N THR A 309 20.49 103.81 52.33
CA THR A 309 21.89 104.26 52.32
C THR A 309 22.63 104.08 50.98
N LYS A 310 23.63 104.93 50.75
CA LYS A 310 24.31 105.20 49.47
C LYS A 310 25.05 104.03 48.81
N ALA A 311 25.28 102.91 49.50
CA ALA A 311 26.10 101.80 49.00
C ALA A 311 25.43 101.00 47.85
N TRP A 312 24.09 100.95 47.82
CA TRP A 312 23.33 100.17 46.84
C TRP A 312 23.35 100.77 45.41
N ARG A 313 23.67 102.06 45.27
CA ARG A 313 23.53 102.79 43.99
C ARG A 313 24.67 102.54 42.98
N ASN A 314 25.82 102.00 43.41
CA ASN A 314 27.03 101.93 42.58
C ASN A 314 27.24 100.60 41.83
N GLN A 315 26.47 99.55 42.13
CA GLN A 315 26.72 98.19 41.60
C GLN A 315 26.16 97.96 40.18
N LEU A 316 25.33 98.87 39.64
CA LEU A 316 24.63 98.70 38.36
C LEU A 316 25.32 99.36 37.13
N SER A 317 26.55 99.88 37.27
CA SER A 317 27.15 100.81 36.26
C SER A 317 28.43 100.38 35.53
N ALA A 318 28.91 99.13 35.65
CA ALA A 318 30.14 98.69 34.96
C ALA A 318 29.85 97.90 33.66
N LYS A 319 30.28 98.46 32.50
CA LYS A 319 30.25 97.84 31.16
C LYS A 319 31.31 96.73 31.01
N GLU A 320 30.94 95.61 30.40
CA GLU A 320 31.77 94.45 30.09
C GLU A 320 32.91 94.78 29.10
N THR A 321 34.17 94.52 29.49
CA THR A 321 35.33 94.51 28.59
C THR A 321 35.42 93.16 27.87
N GLU A 322 35.38 93.16 26.54
CA GLU A 322 35.43 91.97 25.68
C GLU A 322 36.80 91.25 25.78
N LEU A 323 36.94 90.33 26.73
CA LEU A 323 38.07 89.41 26.79
C LEU A 323 37.88 88.28 25.75
N PRO A 324 38.91 87.93 24.94
CA PRO A 324 38.79 86.86 23.97
C PRO A 324 38.51 85.51 24.64
N ARG A 325 37.45 84.81 24.22
CA ARG A 325 37.13 83.47 24.74
C ARG A 325 38.16 82.43 24.26
N PRO A 326 38.57 81.48 25.11
CA PRO A 326 39.41 80.35 24.70
C PRO A 326 38.64 79.36 23.81
N LEU A 327 39.33 78.69 22.87
CA LEU A 327 38.75 77.70 21.94
C LEU A 327 38.35 76.37 22.60
N TYR A 328 38.56 76.22 23.91
CA TYR A 328 38.06 75.10 24.70
C TYR A 328 37.93 75.52 26.15
N ASN A 329 37.06 74.84 26.89
CA ASN A 329 36.81 75.15 28.29
C ASN A 329 37.93 74.58 29.18
N ILE A 330 38.52 75.42 30.04
CA ILE A 330 39.62 75.07 30.94
C ILE A 330 39.12 75.17 32.38
N ASN A 331 38.99 74.02 33.06
CA ASN A 331 38.54 73.93 34.45
C ASN A 331 39.74 73.78 35.39
N THR A 332 40.63 74.77 35.42
CA THR A 332 41.81 74.77 36.29
C THR A 332 41.85 76.03 37.14
N TYR A 333 42.42 75.93 38.35
CA TYR A 333 42.41 77.01 39.34
C TYR A 333 43.74 77.78 39.44
N THR A 334 44.81 77.30 38.79
CA THR A 334 46.16 77.89 38.91
C THR A 334 46.82 78.04 37.55
N ASP A 335 47.58 79.12 37.37
CA ASP A 335 48.22 79.49 36.10
C ASP A 335 49.22 78.45 35.61
N THR A 336 49.93 77.79 36.54
CA THR A 336 50.87 76.70 36.23
C THR A 336 50.18 75.50 35.59
N GLN A 337 48.93 75.21 35.98
CA GLN A 337 48.13 74.14 35.37
C GLN A 337 47.69 74.51 33.94
N ILE A 338 47.40 75.79 33.68
CA ILE A 338 46.99 76.27 32.36
C ILE A 338 48.14 76.16 31.35
N VAL A 339 49.34 76.63 31.70
CA VAL A 339 50.52 76.61 30.81
C VAL A 339 51.03 75.18 30.56
N SER A 340 50.79 74.26 31.49
CA SER A 340 51.22 72.86 31.35
C SER A 340 50.51 72.10 30.22
N ASP A 341 49.33 72.54 29.77
CA ASP A 341 48.60 71.88 28.69
C ASP A 341 49.24 72.19 27.32
N PRO A 342 49.72 71.18 26.57
CA PRO A 342 50.31 71.40 25.25
C PRO A 342 49.34 72.04 24.26
N ARG A 343 48.02 71.87 24.44
CA ARG A 343 47.00 72.49 23.58
C ARG A 343 47.02 74.01 23.66
N MET A 344 47.36 74.59 24.81
CA MET A 344 47.41 76.05 24.99
C MET A 344 48.54 76.66 24.17
N ARG A 345 49.69 75.98 24.13
CA ARG A 345 50.85 76.43 23.34
C ARG A 345 50.58 76.34 21.83
N VAL A 346 49.89 75.29 21.40
CA VAL A 346 49.51 75.12 20.00
C VAL A 346 48.41 76.11 19.60
N GLU A 347 47.40 76.34 20.45
CA GLU A 347 46.36 77.34 20.19
C GLU A 347 46.94 78.75 20.09
N GLN A 348 47.82 79.12 21.02
CA GLN A 348 48.50 80.40 20.99
C GLN A 348 49.34 80.57 19.71
N ALA A 349 50.12 79.56 19.32
CA ALA A 349 50.90 79.60 18.08
C ALA A 349 50.02 79.72 16.83
N LEU A 350 48.87 79.04 16.80
CA LEU A 350 47.89 79.16 15.70
C LEU A 350 47.23 80.54 15.65
N ARG A 351 47.01 81.17 16.81
CA ARG A 351 46.48 82.54 16.92
C ARG A 351 47.50 83.60 16.50
N GLU A 352 48.77 83.42 16.89
CA GLU A 352 49.89 84.28 16.44
C GLU A 352 50.11 84.18 14.92
N ALA A 353 49.90 83.00 14.33
CA ALA A 353 49.92 82.80 12.89
C ALA A 353 48.61 83.26 12.18
N GLY A 354 47.57 83.65 12.93
CA GLY A 354 46.28 84.11 12.40
C GLY A 354 45.43 83.01 11.73
N VAL A 355 45.73 81.74 11.97
CA VAL A 355 45.13 80.58 11.27
C VAL A 355 44.18 79.78 12.16
N GLN A 356 43.76 80.34 13.31
CA GLN A 356 43.03 79.66 14.38
C GLN A 356 41.66 79.07 13.99
N HIS A 357 41.00 79.61 12.97
CA HIS A 357 39.71 79.09 12.47
C HIS A 357 39.84 78.25 11.18
N SER A 358 41.06 77.94 10.72
CA SER A 358 41.25 77.10 9.54
C SER A 358 40.96 75.62 9.81
N GLN A 359 40.66 74.89 8.74
CA GLN A 359 40.48 73.43 8.81
C GLN A 359 41.75 72.72 9.28
N TYR A 360 42.92 73.26 8.93
CA TYR A 360 44.22 72.79 9.42
C TYR A 360 44.34 72.91 10.95
N ALA A 361 43.97 74.07 11.52
CA ALA A 361 43.96 74.27 12.97
C ALA A 361 43.01 73.30 13.69
N ARG A 362 41.85 72.99 13.09
CA ARG A 362 40.92 71.99 13.62
C ARG A 362 41.53 70.59 13.66
N GLU A 363 42.19 70.18 12.60
CA GLU A 363 42.83 68.86 12.52
C GLU A 363 43.99 68.75 13.52
N VAL A 364 44.86 69.76 13.58
CA VAL A 364 46.02 69.77 14.49
C VAL A 364 45.58 69.75 15.96
N LEU A 365 44.63 70.60 16.37
CA LEU A 365 44.13 70.63 17.76
C LEU A 365 43.33 69.38 18.14
N SER A 366 42.76 68.64 17.17
CA SER A 366 42.10 67.36 17.43
C SER A 366 43.08 66.22 17.75
N ILE A 367 44.31 66.31 17.22
CA ILE A 367 45.36 65.29 17.42
C ILE A 367 46.05 65.47 18.79
N VAL A 368 46.20 66.71 19.25
CA VAL A 368 46.93 67.02 20.49
C VAL A 368 46.05 66.74 21.72
N LYS A 369 46.41 65.72 22.49
CA LYS A 369 45.71 65.33 23.73
C LYS A 369 46.26 66.07 24.95
N PRO A 370 45.42 66.38 25.96
CA PRO A 370 45.90 66.91 27.23
C PRO A 370 46.77 65.90 27.99
N VAL A 371 47.66 66.40 28.84
CA VAL A 371 48.56 65.59 29.69
C VAL A 371 47.79 64.62 30.59
N LYS A 372 46.60 65.02 31.05
CA LYS A 372 45.68 64.16 31.80
C LYS A 372 44.32 64.13 31.09
N PRO A 373 43.74 62.95 30.83
CA PRO A 373 42.42 62.87 30.24
C PRO A 373 41.37 63.43 31.23
N PRO A 374 40.34 64.14 30.73
CA PRO A 374 39.28 64.64 31.60
C PRO A 374 38.51 63.49 32.27
N ARG A 375 37.90 63.80 33.42
CA ARG A 375 37.04 62.86 34.17
C ARG A 375 35.89 62.40 33.28
N ARG A 376 35.38 61.18 33.50
CA ARG A 376 34.34 60.55 32.65
C ARG A 376 33.10 61.44 32.39
N ASP A 377 32.77 62.31 33.34
CA ASP A 377 31.57 63.17 33.29
C ASP A 377 31.84 64.53 32.62
N THR A 378 33.08 64.83 32.24
CA THR A 378 33.52 66.12 31.70
C THR A 378 33.95 65.97 30.23
N LYS A 379 33.23 66.61 29.31
CA LYS A 379 33.57 66.61 27.87
C LYS A 379 34.43 67.83 27.53
N SER A 380 35.65 67.61 27.05
CA SER A 380 36.47 68.68 26.47
C SER A 380 36.22 68.76 24.95
N LEU A 381 35.24 69.57 24.54
CA LEU A 381 34.96 69.83 23.12
C LEU A 381 35.64 71.14 22.69
N LEU A 382 36.25 71.14 21.50
CA LEU A 382 36.78 72.36 20.88
C LEU A 382 35.61 73.23 20.39
N GLN A 383 35.57 74.48 20.82
CA GLN A 383 34.61 75.51 20.43
C GLN A 383 35.33 76.46 19.47
N PHE A 384 34.99 76.38 18.17
CA PHE A 384 35.58 77.20 17.10
C PHE A 384 34.70 78.37 16.69
#